data_AF-A0A2V9VBY7-F1
#
_entry.id   AF-A0A2V9VBY7-F1
#
_cell.length_a   1.000
_cell.length_b   1.000
_cell.length_c   1.000
_cell.angle_alpha   90.00
_cell.angle_beta   90.00
_cell.angle_gamma   90.00
#
_symmetry.space_group_name_H-M   'P 1'
#
loop_
_entity.id
_entity.type
_entity.pdbx_description
1 polymer ?
#
loop_
_entity_poly.entity_id
_entity_poly.type
_entity_poly.pdbx_seq_one_letter_code
_entity_poly.pdbx_strand_id
1 'polypeptide(L)'
;MKKQLLVATAILCVGLGLVAISSHGLGGALNVRQADAAYRDGAYQAKMDVQSGRKPHFSSGRWSTDQDRASFIAGYEQGYKVQSRSTK
;
A
#
# COMPACT_ATOMS: atom_id res chain seq x y z
N MET A 1 -54.09 -16.37 8.73
CA MET A 1 -52.67 -16.69 8.49
C MET A 1 -51.95 -15.46 7.94
N LYS A 2 -51.51 -14.53 8.79
CA LYS A 2 -50.95 -13.21 8.39
C LYS A 2 -49.77 -12.74 9.27
N LYS A 3 -49.22 -13.62 10.12
CA LYS A 3 -48.17 -13.26 11.11
C LYS A 3 -46.78 -13.78 10.74
N GLN A 4 -46.64 -14.50 9.63
CA GLN A 4 -45.37 -15.13 9.24
C GLN A 4 -44.54 -14.29 8.24
N LEU A 5 -44.97 -13.06 7.94
CA LEU A 5 -44.34 -12.20 6.94
C LEU A 5 -43.64 -10.97 7.56
N LEU A 6 -43.13 -11.10 8.79
CA LEU A 6 -42.38 -10.01 9.45
C LEU A 6 -41.03 -10.43 10.02
N VAL A 7 -40.67 -11.71 9.99
CA VAL A 7 -39.42 -12.20 10.60
C VAL A 7 -38.26 -12.23 9.59
N ALA A 8 -38.55 -12.27 8.28
CA ALA A 8 -37.50 -12.38 7.25
C ALA A 8 -36.73 -11.07 6.98
N THR A 9 -37.22 -9.92 7.43
CA THR A 9 -36.60 -8.61 7.13
C THR A 9 -35.62 -8.12 8.21
N ALA A 10 -35.45 -8.85 9.31
CA ALA A 10 -34.56 -8.44 10.39
C ALA A 10 -33.12 -8.97 10.25
N ILE A 11 -32.89 -9.98 9.38
CA ILE A 11 -31.58 -10.66 9.28
C ILE A 11 -30.67 -10.02 8.21
N LEU A 12 -31.20 -9.19 7.31
CA LEU A 12 -30.42 -8.62 6.21
C LEU A 12 -29.61 -7.35 6.57
N CYS A 13 -29.86 -6.73 7.73
CA CYS A 13 -29.25 -5.43 8.06
C CYS A 13 -27.98 -5.51 8.94
N VAL A 14 -27.56 -6.70 9.40
CA VAL A 14 -26.43 -6.82 10.33
C VAL A 14 -25.13 -7.27 9.63
N GLY A 15 -25.21 -7.74 8.38
CA GLY A 15 -24.05 -8.31 7.65
C GLY A 15 -23.16 -7.32 6.90
N LEU A 16 -23.45 -6.01 6.91
CA LEU A 16 -22.75 -5.00 6.07
C LEU A 16 -21.90 -4.00 6.86
N GLY A 17 -21.77 -4.14 8.17
CA GLY A 17 -21.08 -3.16 9.03
C GLY A 17 -19.59 -3.41 9.30
N LEU A 18 -19.04 -4.59 8.96
CA LEU A 18 -17.75 -5.04 9.50
C LEU A 18 -16.53 -4.91 8.55
N VAL A 19 -16.67 -4.27 7.38
CA VAL A 19 -15.55 -4.19 6.41
C VAL A 19 -14.89 -2.80 6.35
N ALA A 20 -15.42 -1.78 7.05
CA ALA A 20 -15.01 -0.39 6.82
C ALA A 20 -13.90 0.17 7.76
N ILE A 21 -13.41 -0.57 8.76
CA ILE A 21 -12.52 0.02 9.79
C ILE A 21 -11.02 -0.21 9.51
N SER A 22 -10.66 -1.12 8.60
CA SER A 22 -9.25 -1.57 8.47
C SER A 22 -8.35 -0.70 7.57
N SER A 23 -8.89 0.28 6.86
CA SER A 23 -8.13 1.09 5.88
C SER A 23 -7.38 2.28 6.52
N HIS A 24 -7.82 2.78 7.68
CA HIS A 24 -7.24 3.97 8.29
C HIS A 24 -5.85 3.74 8.90
N GLY A 25 -5.58 2.55 9.45
CA GLY A 25 -4.28 2.21 10.03
C GLY A 25 -3.16 2.07 8.98
N LEU A 26 -3.49 1.47 7.83
CA LEU A 26 -2.56 1.37 6.69
C LEU A 26 -2.28 2.74 6.08
N GLY A 27 -3.30 3.60 5.95
CA GLY A 27 -3.13 4.96 5.44
C GLY A 27 -2.20 5.81 6.30
N GLY A 28 -2.29 5.72 7.62
CA GLY A 28 -1.40 6.43 8.55
C GLY A 28 0.05 5.98 8.46
N ALA A 29 0.30 4.66 8.48
CA ALA A 29 1.65 4.12 8.37
C ALA A 29 2.29 4.40 7.01
N LEU A 30 1.52 4.35 5.91
CA LEU A 30 1.99 4.73 4.59
C LEU A 30 2.33 6.22 4.52
N ASN A 31 1.54 7.11 5.13
CA ASN A 31 1.84 8.55 5.18
C ASN A 31 3.14 8.84 5.93
N VAL A 32 3.38 8.19 7.08
CA VAL A 32 4.63 8.34 7.83
C VAL A 32 5.83 7.86 7.01
N ARG A 33 5.69 6.74 6.28
CA ARG A 33 6.74 6.25 5.37
C ARG A 33 6.93 7.16 4.16
N GLN A 34 5.88 7.77 3.62
CA GLN A 34 6.00 8.76 2.53
C GLN A 34 6.76 10.03 2.97
N ALA A 35 6.72 10.36 4.26
CA ALA A 35 7.49 11.47 4.84
C ALA A 35 8.98 11.13 5.06
N ASP A 36 9.35 9.86 5.06
CA ASP A 36 10.74 9.38 5.15
C ASP A 36 11.50 9.64 3.84
N ALA A 37 12.68 10.28 3.94
CA ALA A 37 13.49 10.63 2.79
C ALA A 37 14.01 9.40 2.03
N ALA A 38 14.40 8.35 2.75
CA ALA A 38 14.90 7.12 2.16
C ALA A 38 13.83 6.37 1.40
N TYR A 39 12.63 6.28 1.98
CA TYR A 39 11.47 5.70 1.29
C TYR A 39 11.14 6.43 -0.02
N ARG A 40 11.08 7.78 -0.02
CA ARG A 40 10.78 8.56 -1.22
C ARG A 40 11.81 8.35 -2.32
N ASP A 41 13.08 8.31 -1.96
CA ASP A 41 14.15 8.10 -2.92
C ASP A 41 14.11 6.71 -3.53
N GLY A 42 13.79 5.68 -2.74
CA GLY A 42 13.56 4.33 -3.24
C GLY A 42 12.44 4.33 -4.28
N ALA A 43 11.29 4.92 -3.95
CA ALA A 43 10.15 5.01 -4.86
C ALA A 43 10.46 5.79 -6.15
N TYR A 44 11.24 6.87 -6.04
CA TYR A 44 11.68 7.66 -7.20
C TYR A 44 12.63 6.88 -8.10
N GLN A 45 13.61 6.18 -7.52
CA GLN A 45 14.52 5.35 -8.32
C GLN A 45 13.78 4.23 -9.04
N ALA A 46 12.84 3.58 -8.37
CA ALA A 46 12.01 2.54 -9.00
C ALA A 46 11.20 3.08 -10.19
N LYS A 47 10.67 4.30 -10.09
CA LYS A 47 10.02 4.97 -11.24
C LYS A 47 10.98 5.14 -12.41
N MET A 48 12.20 5.61 -12.18
CA MET A 48 13.20 5.78 -13.23
C MET A 48 13.59 4.45 -13.87
N ASP A 49 13.74 3.39 -13.08
CA ASP A 49 14.10 2.06 -13.56
C ASP A 49 13.02 1.47 -14.45
N VAL A 50 11.76 1.52 -14.01
CA VAL A 50 10.64 1.04 -14.83
C VAL A 50 10.52 1.86 -16.12
N GLN A 51 10.62 3.19 -16.04
CA GLN A 51 10.53 4.06 -17.22
C GLN A 51 11.66 3.80 -18.22
N SER A 52 12.83 3.42 -17.72
CA SER A 52 14.01 3.11 -18.54
C SER A 52 14.07 1.64 -18.96
N GLY A 53 13.07 0.82 -18.63
CA GLY A 53 13.06 -0.63 -18.89
C GLY A 53 14.17 -1.41 -18.18
N ARG A 54 14.75 -0.84 -17.11
CA ARG A 54 15.82 -1.48 -16.34
C ARG A 54 15.24 -2.54 -15.40
N LYS A 55 16.02 -3.60 -15.19
CA LYS A 55 15.73 -4.60 -14.17
C LYS A 55 15.85 -3.98 -12.76
N PRO A 56 15.15 -4.53 -11.75
CA PRO A 56 15.28 -4.06 -10.38
C PRO A 56 16.74 -4.03 -9.89
N HIS A 57 17.17 -2.89 -9.34
CA HIS A 57 18.50 -2.70 -8.76
C HIS A 57 18.39 -1.83 -7.50
N PHE A 58 18.82 -2.36 -6.35
CA PHE A 58 18.82 -1.63 -5.10
C PHE A 58 20.15 -0.92 -4.85
N SER A 59 20.17 0.41 -4.92
CA SER A 59 21.32 1.24 -4.51
C SER A 59 21.18 1.74 -3.07
N SER A 60 20.95 0.84 -2.12
CA SER A 60 20.71 1.19 -0.71
C SER A 60 21.98 1.58 0.05
N GLY A 61 23.18 1.31 -0.49
CA GLY A 61 24.47 1.51 0.20
C GLY A 61 24.80 2.96 0.59
N ARG A 62 24.10 3.95 0.04
CA ARG A 62 24.21 5.36 0.44
C ARG A 62 23.57 5.69 1.80
N TRP A 63 22.71 4.81 2.31
CA TRP A 63 21.99 5.02 3.56
C TRP A 63 22.77 4.44 4.74
N SER A 64 23.12 5.30 5.70
CA SER A 64 24.05 4.97 6.78
C SER A 64 23.44 4.04 7.84
N THR A 65 22.14 4.15 8.11
CA THR A 65 21.47 3.31 9.13
C THR A 65 20.74 2.12 8.49
N ASP A 66 20.59 1.04 9.24
CA ASP A 66 19.77 -0.11 8.81
C ASP A 66 18.31 0.29 8.56
N GLN A 67 17.80 1.22 9.37
CA GLN A 67 16.43 1.71 9.23
C GLN A 67 16.22 2.46 7.92
N ASP A 68 17.13 3.36 7.56
CA ASP A 68 17.07 4.09 6.28
C ASP A 68 17.23 3.14 5.10
N ARG A 69 18.13 2.15 5.19
CA ARG A 69 18.29 1.11 4.16
C ARG A 69 16.99 0.33 3.97
N ALA A 70 16.35 -0.12 5.05
CA ALA A 70 15.08 -0.84 4.99
C ALA A 70 13.95 0.03 4.44
N SER A 71 13.91 1.31 4.83
CA SER A 71 12.92 2.27 4.36
C SER A 71 13.05 2.53 2.86
N PHE A 72 14.29 2.69 2.38
CA PHE A 72 14.60 2.79 0.95
C PHE A 72 14.16 1.56 0.15
N ILE A 73 14.52 0.35 0.62
CA ILE A 73 14.14 -0.90 -0.06
C ILE A 73 12.63 -1.00 -0.18
N ALA A 74 11.90 -0.73 0.91
CA ALA A 74 10.45 -0.77 0.89
C ALA A 74 9.82 0.24 -0.08
N GLY A 75 10.36 1.47 -0.13
CA GLY A 75 9.91 2.48 -1.09
C GLY A 75 10.17 2.06 -2.54
N TYR A 76 11.34 1.47 -2.80
CA TYR A 76 11.70 0.95 -4.11
C TYR A 76 10.78 -0.19 -4.56
N GLU A 77 10.57 -1.21 -3.72
CA GLU A 77 9.73 -2.36 -4.05
C GLU A 77 8.28 -1.95 -4.34
N GLN A 78 7.72 -1.09 -3.49
CA GLN A 78 6.36 -0.57 -3.69
C GLN A 78 6.29 0.26 -4.98
N GLY A 79 7.24 1.17 -5.20
CA GLY A 79 7.32 1.99 -6.40
C GLY A 79 7.42 1.14 -7.66
N TYR A 80 8.29 0.14 -7.68
CA TYR A 80 8.52 -0.70 -8.86
C TYR A 80 7.26 -1.49 -9.23
N LYS A 81 6.58 -2.06 -8.23
CA LYS A 81 5.31 -2.78 -8.41
C LYS A 81 4.19 -1.87 -8.95
N VAL A 82 4.08 -0.64 -8.44
CA VAL A 82 3.06 0.31 -8.89
C VAL A 82 3.37 0.77 -10.32
N GLN A 83 4.61 1.16 -10.59
CA GLN A 83 5.00 1.71 -11.89
C GLN A 83 4.96 0.65 -12.99
N SER A 84 5.42 -0.57 -12.73
CA SER A 84 5.38 -1.66 -13.71
C SER A 84 3.96 -2.07 -14.13
N ARG A 85 2.98 -1.90 -13.25
CA ARG A 85 1.56 -2.10 -13.58
C ARG A 85 0.99 -0.98 -14.46
N SER A 86 1.52 0.23 -14.33
CA SER A 86 1.08 1.38 -15.11
C SER A 86 1.66 1.42 -16.53
N THR A 87 2.75 0.72 -16.80
CA THR A 87 3.41 0.67 -18.11
C THR A 87 2.95 -0.51 -18.98
N LYS A 88 2.02 -1.32 -18.50
CA LYS A 88 1.53 -2.53 -19.17
C LYS A 88 0.14 -2.28 -19.77
#